data_AF-A0A0F6YGM4-F1
#
_entry.id   AF-A0A0F6YGM4-F1
#
_cell.length_a   1.000
_cell.length_b   1.000
_cell.length_c   1.000
_cell.angle_alpha   90.00
_cell.angle_beta   90.00
_cell.angle_gamma   90.00
#
_symmetry.space_group_name_H-M   'P 1'
#
loop_
_entity.id
_entity.type
_entity.pdbx_description
1 polymer ?
#
loop_
_entity_poly.entity_id
_entity_poly.type
_entity_poly.pdbx_seq_one_letter_code
_entity_poly.pdbx_strand_id
1 'polypeptide(L)'
;MVDRIGNCRILGEIGSGGMAVVYKAVQEPLGRLVAIKALKPSIAVDSGFAKRFEREAHFMASLQHENILHVYDFIKERGTMYIVMEYVQGIDLYDLLEITPRLPVEVASIIALQVARALDYAHFRGIIHRDIKPANVMISHHGEVKLMDFGIARDDKLSDLTETGTGLGTPSYMSPEQILGDKLDFRSDIFSVGIVLYQMVTGRKPFVEDDARTVMQKIRLDRYTSPRKINTTVPRALERIMARCMEKMPANRYPTTQALIDDLQDFLASRVPINHNARLVMYLREVGTISDEQADEILAASAPNRVRRSASDRTLLVHNWMVQGALFAAILGGGGAIQAFSGRLAGDPDQFAAESGAPVVPQRAGYLRFVVDPWAEVYIDGQHVLTTPSAQRIALAPGRHFLRLHNPYFRGIDREVWVEEGEVQLIDETLVEEEPGHATTPAPLDPGAVPAVGADGATALPSASTTGGGPG
;
A
#
# COMPACT_ATOMS: atom_id res chain seq x y z
N MET A 1 -15.86 -1.70 -37.85
CA MET A 1 -15.72 -1.55 -36.38
C MET A 1 -14.89 -2.74 -35.90
N VAL A 2 -14.01 -2.57 -34.90
CA VAL A 2 -13.22 -3.70 -34.39
C VAL A 2 -14.13 -4.49 -33.45
N ASP A 3 -14.68 -5.61 -33.92
CA ASP A 3 -15.63 -6.40 -33.11
C ASP A 3 -14.94 -7.26 -32.05
N ARG A 4 -13.64 -7.53 -32.22
CA ARG A 4 -12.81 -8.38 -31.34
C ARG A 4 -11.38 -7.88 -31.22
N ILE A 5 -10.83 -8.00 -30.01
CA ILE A 5 -9.41 -7.74 -29.68
C ILE A 5 -8.93 -8.93 -28.84
N GLY A 6 -8.00 -9.73 -29.36
CA GLY A 6 -7.64 -11.02 -28.74
C GLY A 6 -8.87 -11.88 -28.43
N ASN A 7 -8.99 -12.33 -27.17
CA ASN A 7 -10.13 -13.14 -26.69
C ASN A 7 -11.33 -12.29 -26.19
N CYS A 8 -11.33 -10.99 -26.48
CA CYS A 8 -12.34 -10.06 -25.98
C CYS A 8 -13.27 -9.59 -27.11
N ARG A 9 -14.58 -9.74 -26.90
CA ARG A 9 -15.62 -9.22 -27.81
C ARG A 9 -16.07 -7.84 -27.34
N ILE A 10 -15.98 -6.85 -28.24
CA ILE A 10 -16.32 -5.46 -27.93
C ILE A 10 -17.84 -5.30 -27.78
N LEU A 11 -18.27 -4.62 -26.73
CA LEU A 11 -19.66 -4.24 -26.49
C LEU A 11 -19.94 -2.80 -26.88
N GLY A 12 -18.95 -1.91 -26.75
CA GLY A 12 -19.08 -0.51 -27.12
C GLY A 12 -17.90 0.33 -26.61
N GLU A 13 -17.80 1.55 -27.11
CA GLU A 13 -16.88 2.56 -26.60
C GLU A 13 -17.45 3.19 -25.33
N ILE A 14 -16.62 3.33 -24.29
CA ILE A 14 -17.00 3.94 -23.01
C ILE A 14 -16.20 5.19 -22.69
N GLY A 15 -15.16 5.50 -23.47
CA GLY A 15 -14.41 6.73 -23.34
C GLY A 15 -13.42 6.93 -24.48
N SER A 16 -13.12 8.19 -24.80
CA SER A 16 -12.18 8.55 -25.87
C SER A 16 -11.34 9.73 -25.41
N GLY A 17 -10.05 9.49 -25.19
CA GLY A 17 -9.08 10.52 -24.84
C GLY A 17 -8.26 10.98 -26.05
N GLY A 18 -7.30 11.88 -25.82
CA GLY A 18 -6.38 12.33 -26.88
C GLY A 18 -5.55 11.19 -27.48
N MET A 19 -5.08 10.26 -26.64
CA MET A 19 -4.11 9.23 -27.02
C MET A 19 -4.70 7.82 -27.17
N ALA A 20 -5.80 7.54 -26.47
CA ALA A 20 -6.38 6.20 -26.39
C ALA A 20 -7.91 6.26 -26.44
N VAL A 21 -8.50 5.13 -26.83
CA VAL A 21 -9.95 4.87 -26.74
C VAL A 21 -10.14 3.73 -25.75
N VAL A 22 -11.16 3.81 -24.92
CA VAL A 22 -11.51 2.77 -23.94
C VAL A 22 -12.80 2.09 -24.38
N TYR A 23 -12.74 0.78 -24.54
CA TYR A 23 -13.88 -0.06 -24.89
C TYR A 23 -14.34 -0.89 -23.70
N LYS A 24 -15.64 -1.08 -23.57
CA LYS A 24 -16.21 -2.16 -22.76
C LYS A 24 -16.26 -3.43 -23.60
N ALA A 25 -15.84 -4.54 -23.03
CA ALA A 25 -15.79 -5.82 -23.72
C ALA A 25 -16.12 -6.99 -22.77
N VAL A 26 -16.36 -8.18 -23.34
CA VAL A 26 -16.44 -9.45 -22.61
C VAL A 26 -15.22 -10.28 -22.98
N GLN A 27 -14.43 -10.71 -21.99
CA GLN A 27 -13.38 -11.71 -22.20
C GLN A 27 -14.02 -13.10 -22.20
N GLU A 28 -14.17 -13.69 -23.39
CA GLU A 28 -15.05 -14.84 -23.61
C GLU A 28 -14.66 -16.12 -22.84
N PRO A 29 -13.38 -16.50 -22.71
CA PRO A 29 -13.01 -17.72 -21.98
C PRO A 29 -13.49 -17.76 -20.52
N LEU A 30 -13.58 -16.59 -19.87
CA LEU A 30 -14.02 -16.46 -18.48
C LEU A 30 -15.42 -15.86 -18.34
N GLY A 31 -16.01 -15.38 -19.44
CA GLY A 31 -17.31 -14.71 -19.42
C GLY A 31 -17.35 -13.39 -18.63
N ARG A 32 -16.20 -12.77 -18.34
CA ARG A 32 -16.13 -11.56 -17.50
C ARG A 32 -16.13 -10.26 -18.32
N LEU A 33 -16.70 -9.20 -17.74
CA LEU A 33 -16.59 -7.85 -18.27
C LEU A 33 -15.17 -7.31 -18.06
N VAL A 34 -14.64 -6.64 -19.09
CA VAL A 34 -13.32 -6.00 -19.08
C VAL A 34 -13.38 -4.64 -19.77
N ALA A 35 -12.48 -3.75 -19.39
CA ALA A 35 -12.19 -2.54 -20.15
C ALA A 35 -10.95 -2.78 -21.02
N ILE A 36 -10.93 -2.21 -22.22
CA ILE A 36 -9.78 -2.30 -23.13
C ILE A 36 -9.35 -0.90 -23.50
N LYS A 37 -8.18 -0.48 -23.02
CA LYS A 37 -7.53 0.78 -23.42
C LYS A 37 -6.74 0.51 -24.69
N ALA A 38 -7.18 1.08 -25.81
CA ALA A 38 -6.59 0.94 -27.13
C ALA A 38 -5.85 2.22 -27.50
N LEU A 39 -4.56 2.12 -27.83
CA LEU A 39 -3.81 3.28 -28.33
C LEU A 39 -4.34 3.68 -29.72
N LYS A 40 -4.51 4.98 -29.98
CA LYS A 40 -4.95 5.43 -31.31
C LYS A 40 -3.86 5.11 -32.36
N PRO A 41 -4.22 4.62 -33.57
CA PRO A 41 -3.23 4.25 -34.58
C PRO A 41 -2.25 5.36 -34.94
N SER A 42 -2.68 6.62 -34.93
CA SER A 42 -1.84 7.79 -35.19
C SER A 42 -0.74 8.01 -34.15
N ILE A 43 -0.96 7.54 -32.91
CA ILE A 43 0.00 7.62 -31.80
C ILE A 43 0.86 6.35 -31.74
N ALA A 44 0.33 5.20 -32.17
CA ALA A 44 1.04 3.92 -32.17
C ALA A 44 2.28 3.87 -33.07
N VAL A 45 2.36 4.73 -34.08
CA VAL A 45 3.54 4.87 -34.97
C VAL A 45 4.71 5.54 -34.25
N ASP A 46 4.46 6.33 -33.20
CA ASP A 46 5.51 6.92 -32.39
C ASP A 46 6.09 5.88 -31.42
N SER A 47 7.33 5.46 -31.72
CA SER A 47 8.05 4.45 -30.93
C SER A 47 8.25 4.84 -29.46
N GLY A 48 8.24 6.14 -29.14
CA GLY A 48 8.34 6.64 -27.76
C GLY A 48 7.05 6.42 -26.98
N PHE A 49 5.89 6.76 -27.54
CA PHE A 49 4.60 6.49 -26.90
C PHE A 49 4.30 5.00 -26.79
N ALA A 50 4.60 4.23 -27.83
CA ALA A 50 4.41 2.78 -27.82
C ALA A 50 5.22 2.10 -26.70
N LYS A 51 6.51 2.43 -26.55
CA LYS A 51 7.35 1.91 -25.45
C LYS A 51 6.85 2.32 -24.07
N ARG A 52 6.37 3.56 -23.93
CA ARG A 52 5.82 4.07 -22.67
C ARG A 52 4.52 3.35 -22.28
N PHE A 53 3.64 3.16 -23.25
CA PHE A 53 2.38 2.44 -23.06
C PHE A 53 2.62 0.97 -22.66
N GLU A 54 3.59 0.31 -23.31
CA GLU A 54 4.01 -1.04 -22.94
C GLU A 54 4.60 -1.10 -21.52
N ARG A 55 5.46 -0.14 -21.14
CA ARG A 55 6.01 -0.06 -19.79
C ARG A 55 4.91 0.14 -18.73
N GLU A 56 3.96 1.04 -18.99
CA GLU A 56 2.82 1.29 -18.10
C GLU A 56 1.98 0.01 -17.92
N ALA A 57 1.72 -0.73 -19.00
CA ALA A 57 0.98 -1.99 -18.94
C ALA A 57 1.67 -3.05 -18.06
N HIS A 58 2.96 -3.32 -18.30
CA HIS A 58 3.74 -4.30 -17.53
C HIS A 58 3.84 -3.89 -16.06
N PHE A 59 4.02 -2.59 -15.84
CA PHE A 59 4.09 -2.03 -14.52
C PHE A 59 2.78 -2.26 -13.74
N MET A 60 1.66 -1.86 -14.32
CA MET A 60 0.35 -2.00 -13.70
C MET A 60 -0.02 -3.47 -13.46
N ALA A 61 0.39 -4.38 -14.36
CA ALA A 61 0.17 -5.81 -14.21
C ALA A 61 0.90 -6.42 -12.98
N SER A 62 1.98 -5.78 -12.51
CA SER A 62 2.69 -6.20 -11.30
C SER A 62 2.00 -5.79 -9.99
N LEU A 63 0.96 -4.95 -10.06
CA LEU A 63 0.25 -4.44 -8.89
C LEU A 63 -1.05 -5.21 -8.66
N GLN A 64 -1.23 -5.68 -7.43
CA GLN A 64 -2.42 -6.37 -6.95
C GLN A 64 -2.84 -5.78 -5.62
N HIS A 65 -3.84 -4.90 -5.65
CA HIS A 65 -4.36 -4.23 -4.47
C HIS A 65 -5.84 -3.87 -4.69
N GLU A 66 -6.66 -3.91 -3.64
CA GLU A 66 -8.10 -3.63 -3.74
C GLU A 66 -8.39 -2.24 -4.33
N ASN A 67 -7.56 -1.26 -3.97
CA ASN A 67 -7.67 0.13 -4.40
C ASN A 67 -6.82 0.49 -5.64
N ILE A 68 -6.29 -0.50 -6.37
CA ILE A 68 -5.59 -0.27 -7.65
C ILE A 68 -6.32 -1.02 -8.75
N LEU A 69 -6.57 -0.35 -9.87
CA LEU A 69 -7.20 -0.96 -11.03
C LEU A 69 -6.28 -2.05 -11.61
N HIS A 70 -6.81 -3.27 -11.74
CA HIS A 70 -5.99 -4.40 -12.14
C HIS A 70 -5.88 -4.54 -13.67
N VAL A 71 -4.66 -4.77 -14.16
CA VAL A 71 -4.40 -5.10 -15.57
C VAL A 71 -4.34 -6.61 -15.74
N TYR A 72 -5.16 -7.12 -16.65
CA TYR A 72 -5.26 -8.56 -16.91
C TYR A 72 -4.36 -9.03 -18.04
N ASP A 73 -4.19 -8.21 -19.08
CA ASP A 73 -3.46 -8.62 -20.29
C ASP A 73 -2.95 -7.41 -21.07
N PHE A 74 -1.94 -7.64 -21.89
CA PHE A 74 -1.40 -6.67 -22.84
C PHE A 74 -1.25 -7.31 -24.22
N ILE A 75 -1.97 -6.76 -25.20
CA ILE A 75 -2.10 -7.35 -26.54
C ILE A 75 -1.48 -6.40 -27.56
N LYS A 76 -0.65 -6.94 -28.44
CA LYS A 76 -0.17 -6.27 -29.66
C LYS A 76 -0.81 -6.95 -30.87
N GLU A 77 -1.75 -6.28 -31.53
CA GLU A 77 -2.47 -6.84 -32.70
C GLU A 77 -2.71 -5.73 -33.74
N ARG A 78 -2.59 -6.06 -35.03
CA ARG A 78 -2.88 -5.15 -36.17
C ARG A 78 -2.15 -3.79 -36.07
N GLY A 79 -0.90 -3.82 -35.61
CA GLY A 79 -0.07 -2.61 -35.48
C GLY A 79 -0.55 -1.65 -34.38
N THR A 80 -1.43 -2.10 -33.48
CA THR A 80 -1.93 -1.33 -32.33
C THR A 80 -1.66 -2.10 -31.04
N MET A 81 -1.64 -1.39 -29.92
CA MET A 81 -1.45 -1.93 -28.58
C MET A 81 -2.70 -1.75 -27.74
N TYR A 82 -3.01 -2.74 -26.93
CA TYR A 82 -4.21 -2.82 -26.12
C TYR A 82 -3.87 -3.28 -24.70
N ILE A 83 -4.41 -2.60 -23.69
CA ILE A 83 -4.35 -3.05 -22.30
C ILE A 83 -5.75 -3.55 -21.93
N VAL A 84 -5.86 -4.82 -21.59
CA VAL A 84 -7.09 -5.41 -21.05
C VAL A 84 -7.03 -5.29 -19.54
N MET A 85 -8.05 -4.68 -18.95
CA MET A 85 -8.05 -4.32 -17.54
C MET A 85 -9.43 -4.50 -16.91
N GLU A 86 -9.45 -4.42 -15.58
CA GLU A 86 -10.68 -4.44 -14.79
C GLU A 86 -11.70 -3.42 -15.30
N TYR A 87 -12.93 -3.87 -15.53
CA TYR A 87 -14.04 -2.97 -15.79
C TYR A 87 -14.70 -2.58 -14.46
N VAL A 88 -14.48 -1.33 -14.04
CA VAL A 88 -15.13 -0.78 -12.85
C VAL A 88 -16.45 -0.15 -13.27
N GLN A 89 -17.57 -0.75 -12.86
CA GLN A 89 -18.88 -0.14 -13.05
C GLN A 89 -19.07 0.94 -11.99
N GLY A 90 -18.95 2.20 -12.41
CA GLY A 90 -18.85 3.32 -11.51
C GLY A 90 -18.75 4.66 -12.23
N ILE A 91 -18.34 5.66 -11.46
CA ILE A 91 -18.06 7.03 -11.92
C ILE A 91 -16.65 7.40 -11.48
N ASP A 92 -15.90 8.15 -12.29
CA ASP A 92 -14.66 8.74 -11.82
C ASP A 92 -14.91 10.00 -10.98
N LEU A 93 -13.93 10.38 -10.16
CA LEU A 93 -14.05 11.51 -9.25
C LEU A 93 -14.15 12.84 -9.99
N TYR A 94 -13.67 12.95 -11.24
CA TYR A 94 -13.84 14.17 -12.02
C TYR A 94 -15.33 14.36 -12.37
N ASP A 95 -15.95 13.35 -12.96
CA ASP A 95 -17.38 13.39 -13.32
C ASP A 95 -18.27 13.52 -12.08
N LEU A 96 -17.92 12.89 -10.96
CA LEU A 96 -18.64 13.06 -9.70
C LEU A 96 -18.59 14.51 -9.18
N LEU A 97 -17.46 15.20 -9.36
CA LEU A 97 -17.31 16.60 -8.98
C LEU A 97 -18.04 17.56 -9.94
N GLU A 98 -18.29 17.15 -11.19
CA GLU A 98 -19.15 17.92 -12.10
C GLU A 98 -20.63 17.85 -11.69
N ILE A 99 -21.09 16.68 -11.21
CA ILE A 99 -22.46 16.50 -10.69
C ILE A 99 -22.60 17.21 -9.33
N THR A 100 -21.63 17.01 -8.45
CA THR A 100 -21.61 17.56 -7.11
C THR A 100 -20.29 18.29 -6.85
N PRO A 101 -20.24 19.61 -7.09
CA PRO A 101 -19.01 20.38 -6.96
C PRO A 101 -18.33 20.23 -5.61
N ARG A 102 -19.06 19.88 -4.55
CA ARG A 102 -18.51 19.68 -3.22
C ARG A 102 -19.04 18.42 -2.55
N LEU A 103 -18.13 17.61 -2.04
CA LEU A 103 -18.45 16.40 -1.30
C LEU A 103 -18.58 16.66 0.21
N PRO A 104 -19.38 15.87 0.94
CA PRO A 104 -19.30 15.77 2.39
C PRO A 104 -17.88 15.42 2.84
N VAL A 105 -17.46 15.96 3.99
CA VAL A 105 -16.06 15.80 4.45
C VAL A 105 -15.73 14.34 4.77
N GLU A 106 -16.72 13.57 5.21
CA GLU A 106 -16.61 12.14 5.46
C GLU A 106 -16.39 11.36 4.15
N VAL A 107 -17.17 11.67 3.10
CA VAL A 107 -17.06 11.05 1.77
C VAL A 107 -15.69 11.35 1.15
N ALA A 108 -15.29 12.62 1.15
CA ALA A 108 -13.99 13.05 0.63
C ALA A 108 -12.82 12.36 1.37
N SER A 109 -12.94 12.21 2.69
CA SER A 109 -11.89 11.57 3.50
C SER A 109 -11.84 10.05 3.29
N ILE A 110 -12.98 9.39 3.07
CA ILE A 110 -13.00 7.96 2.70
C ILE A 110 -12.30 7.75 1.35
N ILE A 111 -12.59 8.57 0.35
CA ILE A 111 -11.96 8.49 -0.97
C ILE A 111 -10.44 8.72 -0.83
N ALA A 112 -10.03 9.77 -0.12
CA ALA A 112 -8.62 10.06 0.13
C ALA A 112 -7.91 8.92 0.89
N LEU A 113 -8.56 8.29 1.86
CA LEU A 113 -8.02 7.14 2.59
C LEU A 113 -7.77 5.94 1.67
N GLN A 114 -8.72 5.59 0.81
CA GLN A 114 -8.57 4.48 -0.13
C GLN A 114 -7.49 4.76 -1.19
N VAL A 115 -7.38 6.00 -1.67
CA VAL A 115 -6.27 6.43 -2.54
C VAL A 115 -4.94 6.34 -1.78
N ALA A 116 -4.87 6.78 -0.52
CA ALA A 116 -3.66 6.69 0.28
C ALA A 116 -3.21 5.24 0.51
N ARG A 117 -4.14 4.28 0.68
CA ARG A 117 -3.84 2.84 0.75
C ARG A 117 -3.25 2.30 -0.55
N ALA A 118 -3.83 2.67 -1.70
CA ALA A 118 -3.26 2.33 -3.00
C ALA A 118 -1.82 2.85 -3.16
N LEU A 119 -1.60 4.10 -2.75
CA LEU A 119 -0.29 4.74 -2.80
C LEU A 119 0.71 4.08 -1.85
N ASP A 120 0.33 3.78 -0.61
CA ASP A 120 1.22 3.11 0.35
C ASP A 120 1.70 1.76 -0.19
N TYR A 121 0.79 0.96 -0.77
CA TYR A 121 1.14 -0.29 -1.45
C TYR A 121 2.16 -0.11 -2.58
N ALA A 122 2.00 0.94 -3.40
CA ALA A 122 2.91 1.25 -4.49
C ALA A 122 4.26 1.77 -3.97
N HIS A 123 4.23 2.71 -3.03
CA HIS A 123 5.39 3.36 -2.45
C HIS A 123 6.30 2.36 -1.74
N PHE A 124 5.73 1.36 -1.06
CA PHE A 124 6.48 0.26 -0.46
C PHE A 124 7.33 -0.53 -1.48
N ARG A 125 6.93 -0.52 -2.75
CA ARG A 125 7.66 -1.16 -3.87
C ARG A 125 8.53 -0.17 -4.64
N GLY A 126 8.77 1.02 -4.10
CA GLY A 126 9.60 2.05 -4.72
C GLY A 126 8.96 2.76 -5.92
N ILE A 127 7.62 2.69 -6.02
CA ILE A 127 6.87 3.20 -7.16
C ILE A 127 6.26 4.54 -6.78
N ILE A 128 6.33 5.52 -7.67
CA ILE A 128 5.65 6.81 -7.54
C ILE A 128 4.61 6.92 -8.66
N HIS A 129 3.37 7.29 -8.33
CA HIS A 129 2.27 7.39 -9.29
C HIS A 129 2.41 8.61 -10.21
N ARG A 130 2.84 9.79 -9.69
CA ARG A 130 3.15 11.02 -10.45
C ARG A 130 1.99 11.73 -11.16
N ASP A 131 0.77 11.20 -11.11
CA ASP A 131 -0.40 11.75 -11.83
C ASP A 131 -1.72 11.58 -11.06
N ILE A 132 -1.68 11.83 -9.75
CA ILE A 132 -2.89 11.81 -8.93
C ILE A 132 -3.76 13.01 -9.26
N LYS A 133 -4.98 12.73 -9.75
CA LYS A 133 -6.01 13.71 -10.11
C LYS A 133 -7.40 13.04 -10.11
N PRO A 134 -8.50 13.82 -10.07
CA PRO A 134 -9.86 13.25 -10.00
C PRO A 134 -10.18 12.22 -11.11
N ALA A 135 -9.79 12.50 -12.36
CA ALA A 135 -10.04 11.60 -13.50
C ALA A 135 -9.32 10.23 -13.41
N ASN A 136 -8.39 10.06 -12.47
CA ASN A 136 -7.66 8.81 -12.25
C ASN A 136 -8.15 8.07 -10.99
N VAL A 137 -9.25 8.51 -10.38
CA VAL A 137 -9.84 7.88 -9.19
C VAL A 137 -11.26 7.43 -9.53
N MET A 138 -11.46 6.12 -9.66
CA MET A 138 -12.76 5.51 -9.93
C MET A 138 -13.47 5.17 -8.62
N ILE A 139 -14.79 5.40 -8.57
CA ILE A 139 -15.67 4.96 -7.49
C ILE A 139 -16.70 3.99 -8.07
N SER A 140 -16.65 2.72 -7.66
CA SER A 140 -17.59 1.70 -8.10
C SER A 140 -18.98 1.92 -7.48
N HIS A 141 -20.02 1.38 -8.11
CA HIS A 141 -21.38 1.38 -7.53
C HIS A 141 -21.45 0.66 -6.19
N HIS A 142 -20.48 -0.22 -5.88
CA HIS A 142 -20.34 -0.90 -4.59
C HIS A 142 -19.57 -0.07 -3.55
N GLY A 143 -19.16 1.16 -3.89
CA GLY A 143 -18.44 2.06 -2.99
C GLY A 143 -16.95 1.76 -2.86
N GLU A 144 -16.38 0.96 -3.75
CA GLU A 144 -14.93 0.71 -3.79
C GLU A 144 -14.25 1.84 -4.57
N VAL A 145 -13.09 2.28 -4.09
CA VAL A 145 -12.29 3.30 -4.77
C VAL A 145 -11.08 2.64 -5.41
N LYS A 146 -10.87 2.89 -6.70
CA LYS A 146 -9.76 2.33 -7.48
C LYS A 146 -8.95 3.43 -8.15
N LEU A 147 -7.65 3.43 -7.88
CA LEU A 147 -6.67 4.29 -8.51
C LEU A 147 -6.20 3.67 -9.83
N MET A 148 -6.12 4.47 -10.88
CA MET A 148 -5.73 4.04 -12.23
C MET A 148 -4.71 4.98 -12.87
N ASP A 149 -4.15 4.55 -14.00
CA ASP A 149 -3.27 5.36 -14.87
C ASP A 149 -2.04 5.96 -14.15
N PHE A 150 -1.12 5.08 -13.72
CA PHE A 150 0.16 5.50 -13.17
C PHE A 150 0.95 6.27 -14.24
N GLY A 151 1.38 7.48 -13.91
CA GLY A 151 2.06 8.43 -14.80
C GLY A 151 3.49 8.03 -15.18
N ILE A 152 3.80 6.74 -15.26
CA ILE A 152 5.12 6.15 -15.47
C ILE A 152 5.66 6.44 -16.88
N ALA A 153 4.77 6.79 -17.80
CA ALA A 153 5.08 7.30 -19.12
C ALA A 153 5.62 8.76 -19.12
N ARG A 154 5.63 9.47 -17.98
CA ARG A 154 6.24 10.80 -17.89
C ARG A 154 7.71 10.63 -17.53
N ASP A 155 8.58 10.72 -18.54
CA ASP A 155 10.03 10.78 -18.33
C ASP A 155 10.36 11.90 -17.34
N ASP A 156 11.41 11.69 -16.52
CA ASP A 156 11.86 12.63 -15.49
C ASP A 156 12.33 13.98 -16.06
N LYS A 157 12.38 14.13 -17.39
CA LYS A 157 12.76 15.38 -18.06
C LYS A 157 11.53 16.13 -18.51
N LEU A 158 11.35 17.31 -17.93
CA LEU A 158 10.35 18.30 -18.31
C LEU A 158 10.43 18.72 -19.80
N SER A 159 11.52 18.42 -20.50
CA SER A 159 11.82 18.91 -21.86
C SER A 159 10.84 18.44 -22.93
N ASP A 160 10.28 17.24 -22.78
CA ASP A 160 9.38 16.67 -23.79
C ASP A 160 7.93 17.14 -23.61
N LEU A 161 7.64 17.83 -22.49
CA LEU A 161 6.32 18.45 -22.23
C LEU A 161 6.10 19.69 -23.09
N THR A 162 7.17 20.31 -23.61
CA THR A 162 7.09 21.56 -24.39
C THR A 162 7.14 21.36 -25.90
N GLU A 163 7.73 20.29 -26.42
CA GLU A 163 7.98 20.17 -27.87
C GLU A 163 6.78 19.74 -28.71
N THR A 164 5.78 19.06 -28.15
CA THR A 164 4.69 18.49 -28.97
C THR A 164 3.40 19.31 -28.99
N GLY A 165 3.24 20.35 -28.16
CA GLY A 165 2.08 21.25 -28.19
C GLY A 165 0.70 20.56 -28.11
N THR A 166 0.66 19.25 -27.83
CA THR A 166 -0.51 18.38 -27.94
C THR A 166 -0.63 17.55 -26.67
N GLY A 167 -0.91 18.27 -25.58
CA GLY A 167 -1.71 17.81 -24.45
C GLY A 167 -1.10 16.75 -23.54
N LEU A 168 -0.59 17.16 -22.36
CA LEU A 168 -0.45 16.26 -21.23
C LEU A 168 -0.70 16.98 -19.89
N GLY A 169 -1.99 17.11 -19.52
CA GLY A 169 -2.46 17.48 -18.18
C GLY A 169 -2.47 18.97 -17.83
N THR A 170 -3.49 19.41 -17.08
CA THR A 170 -3.43 20.69 -16.38
C THR A 170 -2.45 20.55 -15.20
N PRO A 171 -1.44 21.43 -15.04
CA PRO A 171 -0.44 21.31 -13.96
C PRO A 171 -1.02 21.44 -12.54
N SER A 172 -2.34 21.64 -12.42
CA SER A 172 -3.08 21.90 -11.19
C SER A 172 -2.85 20.93 -10.04
N TYR A 173 -2.36 19.71 -10.30
CA TYR A 173 -2.15 18.68 -9.28
C TYR A 173 -0.68 18.30 -9.08
N MET A 174 0.24 18.90 -9.85
CA MET A 174 1.66 18.61 -9.73
C MET A 174 2.21 19.15 -8.41
N SER A 175 3.19 18.45 -7.85
CA SER A 175 3.97 18.94 -6.72
C SER A 175 5.01 20.00 -7.13
N PRO A 176 5.50 20.85 -6.21
CA PRO A 176 6.55 21.82 -6.50
C PRO A 176 7.81 21.20 -7.14
N GLU A 177 8.26 20.05 -6.63
CA GLU A 177 9.41 19.31 -7.13
C GLU A 177 9.17 18.76 -8.55
N GLN A 178 7.95 18.32 -8.88
CA GLN A 178 7.59 17.94 -10.25
C GLN A 178 7.67 19.11 -11.22
N ILE A 179 7.22 20.30 -10.80
CA ILE A 179 7.29 21.51 -11.64
C ILE A 179 8.74 21.95 -11.85
N LEU A 180 9.59 21.76 -10.83
CA LEU A 180 11.01 22.10 -10.89
C LEU A 180 11.85 21.07 -11.67
N GLY A 181 11.32 19.87 -11.89
CA GLY A 181 12.10 18.75 -12.45
C GLY A 181 13.13 18.20 -11.45
N ASP A 182 12.88 18.40 -10.15
CA ASP A 182 13.73 17.86 -9.09
C ASP A 182 13.51 16.34 -8.97
N LYS A 183 14.44 15.66 -8.28
CA LYS A 183 14.29 14.22 -7.99
C LYS A 183 13.03 14.00 -7.16
N LEU A 184 12.11 13.20 -7.72
CA LEU A 184 10.85 12.87 -7.07
C LEU A 184 11.02 11.74 -6.05
N ASP A 185 10.26 11.83 -4.97
CA ASP A 185 9.98 10.72 -4.05
C ASP A 185 8.46 10.55 -3.89
N PHE A 186 8.05 9.57 -3.08
CA PHE A 186 6.64 9.27 -2.81
C PHE A 186 5.84 10.44 -2.22
N ARG A 187 6.51 11.46 -1.65
CA ARG A 187 5.84 12.62 -1.06
C ARG A 187 5.28 13.55 -2.12
N SER A 188 5.70 13.43 -3.38
CA SER A 188 5.06 14.12 -4.51
C SER A 188 3.60 13.69 -4.66
N ASP A 189 3.30 12.39 -4.53
CA ASP A 189 1.92 11.90 -4.60
C ASP A 189 1.09 12.36 -3.39
N ILE A 190 1.70 12.45 -2.20
CA ILE A 190 1.06 12.98 -0.99
C ILE A 190 0.59 14.43 -1.21
N PHE A 191 1.40 15.25 -1.89
CA PHE A 191 1.01 16.62 -2.23
C PHE A 191 -0.21 16.65 -3.15
N SER A 192 -0.21 15.83 -4.19
CA SER A 192 -1.32 15.71 -5.14
C SER A 192 -2.60 15.21 -4.45
N VAL A 193 -2.51 14.25 -3.52
CA VAL A 193 -3.64 13.82 -2.67
C VAL A 193 -4.19 15.00 -1.86
N GLY A 194 -3.32 15.85 -1.31
CA GLY A 194 -3.73 17.07 -0.61
C GLY A 194 -4.54 18.03 -1.48
N ILE A 195 -4.13 18.20 -2.74
CA ILE A 195 -4.86 19.02 -3.73
C ILE A 195 -6.24 18.40 -4.05
N VAL A 196 -6.29 17.10 -4.31
CA VAL A 196 -7.54 16.39 -4.61
C VAL A 196 -8.51 16.47 -3.42
N LEU A 197 -8.02 16.23 -2.20
CA LEU A 197 -8.82 16.35 -0.98
C LEU A 197 -9.35 17.78 -0.77
N TYR A 198 -8.51 18.79 -1.00
CA TYR A 198 -8.94 20.19 -0.95
C TYR A 198 -10.04 20.48 -1.96
N GLN A 199 -9.89 20.00 -3.20
CA GLN A 199 -10.90 20.19 -4.24
C GLN A 199 -12.21 19.50 -3.86
N MET A 200 -12.17 18.26 -3.38
CA MET A 200 -13.37 17.52 -2.97
C MET A 200 -14.18 18.29 -1.92
N VAL A 201 -13.52 18.87 -0.91
CA VAL A 201 -14.22 19.54 0.21
C VAL A 201 -14.55 21.01 -0.02
N THR A 202 -13.95 21.66 -1.03
CA THR A 202 -14.19 23.09 -1.32
C THR A 202 -14.89 23.33 -2.66
N GLY A 203 -14.85 22.35 -3.55
CA GLY A 203 -15.27 22.45 -4.95
C GLY A 203 -14.39 23.31 -5.83
N ARG A 204 -13.20 23.68 -5.37
CA ARG A 204 -12.26 24.51 -6.12
C ARG A 204 -10.85 23.99 -5.91
N LYS A 205 -10.00 24.13 -6.93
CA LYS A 205 -8.57 23.83 -6.78
C LYS A 205 -7.90 24.87 -5.87
N PRO A 206 -6.89 24.50 -5.08
CA PRO A 206 -6.17 25.42 -4.19
C PRO A 206 -5.35 26.46 -4.96
N PHE A 207 -4.87 26.09 -6.15
CA PHE A 207 -4.11 26.93 -7.07
C PHE A 207 -4.81 26.96 -8.42
N VAL A 208 -5.16 28.17 -8.86
CA VAL A 208 -5.82 28.43 -10.16
C VAL A 208 -5.04 29.55 -10.83
N GLU A 209 -4.76 29.42 -12.11
CA GLU A 209 -4.08 30.47 -12.90
C GLU A 209 -4.85 31.79 -12.86
N ASP A 210 -4.12 32.90 -12.84
CA ASP A 210 -4.67 34.24 -13.03
C ASP A 210 -3.71 35.08 -13.89
N ASP A 211 -4.11 36.33 -14.15
CA ASP A 211 -3.35 37.27 -14.99
C ASP A 211 -1.93 37.55 -14.46
N ALA A 212 -1.67 37.30 -13.17
CA ALA A 212 -0.40 37.62 -12.53
C ALA A 212 0.57 36.43 -12.54
N ARG A 213 0.08 35.20 -12.34
CA ARG A 213 0.92 34.01 -12.21
C ARG A 213 0.27 32.77 -12.81
N THR A 214 1.09 32.00 -13.52
CA THR A 214 0.72 30.68 -14.00
C THR A 214 0.44 29.75 -12.81
N VAL A 215 -0.39 28.72 -13.02
CA VAL A 215 -0.69 27.74 -11.96
C VAL A 215 0.58 27.09 -11.39
N MET A 216 1.59 26.86 -12.22
CA MET A 216 2.88 26.31 -11.80
C MET A 216 3.62 27.24 -10.83
N GLN A 217 3.64 28.54 -11.10
CA GLN A 217 4.24 29.54 -10.21
C GLN A 217 3.51 29.58 -8.87
N LYS A 218 2.17 29.51 -8.89
CA LYS A 218 1.36 29.50 -7.66
C LYS A 218 1.58 28.25 -6.81
N ILE A 219 1.67 27.08 -7.44
CA ILE A 219 2.01 25.83 -6.74
C ILE A 219 3.37 25.95 -6.05
N ARG A 220 4.34 26.63 -6.63
CA ARG A 220 5.67 26.81 -6.02
C ARG A 220 5.71 27.86 -4.92
N LEU A 221 5.07 29.01 -5.15
CA LEU A 221 5.35 30.23 -4.37
C LEU A 221 4.19 30.70 -3.49
N ASP A 222 2.96 30.38 -3.87
CA ASP A 222 1.78 30.99 -3.25
C ASP A 222 1.22 30.11 -2.13
N ARG A 223 0.59 30.78 -1.16
CA ARG A 223 -0.28 30.13 -0.18
C ARG A 223 -1.66 29.95 -0.79
N TYR A 224 -2.28 28.80 -0.55
CA TYR A 224 -3.67 28.57 -0.93
C TYR A 224 -4.63 29.15 0.12
N THR A 225 -5.88 29.38 -0.29
CA THR A 225 -6.91 29.86 0.63
C THR A 225 -7.28 28.75 1.61
N SER A 226 -7.40 29.04 2.90
CA SER A 226 -7.84 28.04 3.88
C SER A 226 -9.18 27.42 3.45
N PRO A 227 -9.32 26.08 3.45
CA PRO A 227 -10.55 25.40 3.04
C PRO A 227 -11.73 25.80 3.93
N ARG A 228 -11.48 26.17 5.19
CA ARG A 228 -12.50 26.63 6.13
C ARG A 228 -13.08 28.01 5.79
N LYS A 229 -12.37 28.83 5.00
CA LYS A 229 -12.88 30.10 4.49
C LYS A 229 -13.87 29.91 3.34
N ILE A 230 -13.75 28.81 2.59
CA ILE A 230 -14.62 28.47 1.46
C ILE A 230 -15.77 27.57 1.94
N ASN A 231 -15.45 26.59 2.78
CA ASN A 231 -16.36 25.64 3.37
C ASN A 231 -16.20 25.63 4.91
N THR A 232 -17.12 26.28 5.60
CA THR A 232 -17.13 26.36 7.07
C THR A 232 -17.40 25.03 7.77
N THR A 233 -17.89 24.00 7.06
CA THR A 233 -18.12 22.66 7.61
C THR A 233 -16.84 21.84 7.70
N VAL A 234 -15.72 22.29 7.10
CA VAL A 234 -14.43 21.59 7.21
C VAL A 234 -13.93 21.64 8.66
N PRO A 235 -13.74 20.48 9.31
CA PRO A 235 -13.16 20.43 10.64
C PRO A 235 -11.68 20.83 10.61
N ARG A 236 -11.21 21.43 11.71
CA ARG A 236 -9.77 21.80 11.86
C ARG A 236 -8.84 20.60 11.68
N ALA A 237 -9.26 19.41 12.10
CA ALA A 237 -8.47 18.19 11.92
C ALA A 237 -8.18 17.92 10.43
N LEU A 238 -9.21 17.96 9.58
CA LEU A 238 -9.05 17.74 8.14
C LEU A 238 -8.28 18.87 7.44
N GLU A 239 -8.45 20.12 7.91
CA GLU A 239 -7.63 21.23 7.44
C GLU A 239 -6.12 21.02 7.72
N ARG A 240 -5.77 20.52 8.91
CA ARG A 240 -4.37 20.19 9.24
C ARG A 240 -3.84 19.07 8.35
N ILE A 241 -4.65 18.05 8.05
CA ILE A 241 -4.25 16.96 7.16
C ILE A 241 -3.91 17.50 5.77
N MET A 242 -4.81 18.30 5.19
CA MET A 242 -4.59 18.94 3.89
C MET A 242 -3.38 19.88 3.90
N ALA A 243 -3.19 20.65 4.97
CA ALA A 243 -2.04 21.54 5.11
C ALA A 243 -0.72 20.78 5.12
N ARG A 244 -0.64 19.70 5.90
CA ARG A 244 0.56 18.85 5.95
C ARG A 244 0.85 18.17 4.62
N CYS A 245 -0.18 17.73 3.89
CA CYS A 245 0.02 17.20 2.53
C CYS A 245 0.60 18.25 1.57
N MET A 246 0.09 19.49 1.64
CA MET A 246 0.43 20.56 0.69
C MET A 246 1.59 21.46 1.15
N GLU A 247 2.40 21.02 2.10
CA GLU A 247 3.65 21.70 2.43
C GLU A 247 4.57 21.76 1.20
N LYS A 248 5.23 22.91 0.97
CA LYS A 248 6.03 23.11 -0.24
C LYS A 248 7.26 22.23 -0.25
N MET A 249 7.96 22.16 0.88
CA MET A 249 9.13 21.30 1.05
C MET A 249 8.67 19.87 1.35
N PRO A 250 9.11 18.84 0.58
CA PRO A 250 8.74 17.45 0.82
C PRO A 250 9.04 17.00 2.26
N ALA A 251 10.15 17.44 2.85
CA ALA A 251 10.54 17.08 4.22
C ALA A 251 9.54 17.53 5.30
N ASN A 252 8.70 18.54 5.02
CA ASN A 252 7.68 19.03 5.95
C ASN A 252 6.33 18.30 5.80
N ARG A 253 6.19 17.43 4.79
CA ARG A 253 4.98 16.63 4.57
C ARG A 253 4.95 15.43 5.51
N TYR A 254 4.02 14.50 5.28
CA TYR A 254 4.03 13.24 5.99
C TYR A 254 5.32 12.46 5.71
N PRO A 255 5.98 11.92 6.75
CA PRO A 255 7.23 11.19 6.59
C PRO A 255 7.04 9.88 5.82
N THR A 256 5.85 9.29 5.87
CA THR A 256 5.43 8.08 5.16
C THR A 256 3.98 8.21 4.70
N THR A 257 3.53 7.39 3.75
CA THR A 257 2.11 7.36 3.35
C THR A 257 1.23 6.71 4.43
N GLN A 258 1.74 5.71 5.14
CA GLN A 258 1.09 5.18 6.34
C GLN A 258 0.73 6.27 7.36
N ALA A 259 1.60 7.26 7.60
CA ALA A 259 1.28 8.34 8.54
C ALA A 259 0.10 9.22 8.08
N LEU A 260 -0.13 9.36 6.77
CA LEU A 260 -1.33 10.01 6.22
C LEU A 260 -2.56 9.11 6.39
N ILE A 261 -2.41 7.79 6.18
CA ILE A 261 -3.47 6.80 6.40
C ILE A 261 -3.96 6.86 7.85
N ASP A 262 -3.05 6.87 8.82
CA ASP A 262 -3.35 6.92 10.25
C ASP A 262 -4.18 8.17 10.60
N ASP A 263 -3.74 9.36 10.18
CA ASP A 263 -4.46 10.61 10.43
C ASP A 263 -5.86 10.64 9.76
N LEU A 264 -6.00 10.06 8.56
CA LEU A 264 -7.30 9.93 7.89
C LEU A 264 -8.22 8.92 8.58
N GLN A 265 -7.67 7.81 9.08
CA GLN A 265 -8.40 6.80 9.84
C GLN A 265 -8.90 7.37 11.16
N ASP A 266 -8.06 8.06 11.91
CA ASP A 266 -8.44 8.74 13.16
C ASP A 266 -9.52 9.79 12.92
N PHE A 267 -9.40 10.55 11.84
CA PHE A 267 -10.42 11.51 11.44
C PHE A 267 -11.77 10.83 11.18
N LEU A 268 -11.78 9.70 10.47
CA LEU A 268 -12.99 8.96 10.09
C LEU A 268 -13.60 8.16 11.25
N ALA A 269 -12.78 7.57 12.13
CA ALA A 269 -13.24 6.74 13.24
C ALA A 269 -14.20 7.50 14.18
N SER A 270 -13.98 8.81 14.34
CA SER A 270 -14.85 9.68 15.14
C SER A 270 -16.15 10.11 14.45
N ARG A 271 -16.33 9.80 13.15
CA ARG A 271 -17.39 10.37 12.28
C ARG A 271 -18.24 9.36 11.54
N VAL A 272 -17.65 8.22 11.16
CA VAL A 272 -18.29 7.23 10.30
C VAL A 272 -18.32 5.89 11.04
N PRO A 273 -19.39 5.59 11.80
CA PRO A 273 -19.51 4.35 12.56
C PRO A 273 -19.95 3.14 11.70
N ILE A 274 -19.93 3.29 10.37
CA ILE A 274 -20.38 2.29 9.40
C ILE A 274 -19.26 1.92 8.45
N ASN A 275 -19.44 0.84 7.70
CA ASN A 275 -18.53 0.47 6.62
C ASN A 275 -18.38 1.64 5.62
N HIS A 276 -17.14 1.97 5.26
CA HIS A 276 -16.81 3.08 4.37
C HIS A 276 -17.42 2.93 2.97
N ASN A 277 -17.44 1.71 2.42
CA ASN A 277 -18.03 1.43 1.12
C ASN A 277 -19.55 1.64 1.20
N ALA A 278 -20.21 1.17 2.27
CA ALA A 278 -21.63 1.44 2.49
C ALA A 278 -21.93 2.95 2.59
N ARG A 279 -21.06 3.74 3.23
CA ARG A 279 -21.20 5.20 3.27
C ARG A 279 -21.10 5.84 1.89
N LEU A 280 -20.22 5.33 1.03
CA LEU A 280 -20.09 5.77 -0.36
C LEU A 280 -21.30 5.35 -1.20
N VAL A 281 -21.80 4.12 -1.06
CA VAL A 281 -23.04 3.67 -1.73
C VAL A 281 -24.22 4.57 -1.38
N MET A 282 -24.40 4.87 -0.09
CA MET A 282 -25.44 5.81 0.36
C MET A 282 -25.28 7.20 -0.26
N TYR A 283 -24.04 7.66 -0.45
CA TYR A 283 -23.77 8.94 -1.09
C TYR A 283 -24.07 8.91 -2.60
N LEU A 284 -23.63 7.87 -3.31
CA LEU A 284 -23.91 7.70 -4.74
C LEU A 284 -25.41 7.62 -5.03
N ARG A 285 -26.18 7.02 -4.12
CA ARG A 285 -27.65 7.06 -4.15
C ARG A 285 -28.19 8.47 -3.99
N GLU A 286 -27.71 9.20 -2.98
CA GLU A 286 -28.14 10.58 -2.68
C GLU A 286 -27.95 11.52 -3.88
N VAL A 287 -26.85 11.37 -4.62
CA VAL A 287 -26.54 12.20 -5.79
C VAL A 287 -27.08 11.65 -7.11
N GLY A 288 -27.79 10.52 -7.08
CA GLY A 288 -28.45 9.93 -8.25
C GLY A 288 -27.52 9.20 -9.23
N THR A 289 -26.31 8.84 -8.84
CA THR A 289 -25.38 8.04 -9.67
C THR A 289 -25.83 6.57 -9.76
N ILE A 290 -26.49 6.07 -8.71
CA ILE A 290 -27.08 4.72 -8.68
C ILE A 290 -28.56 4.81 -8.30
N SER A 291 -29.37 3.84 -8.75
CA SER A 291 -30.80 3.82 -8.40
C SER A 291 -31.02 3.39 -6.95
N ASP A 292 -32.18 3.76 -6.39
CA ASP A 292 -32.60 3.32 -5.05
C ASP A 292 -32.57 1.78 -4.93
N GLU A 293 -33.10 1.09 -5.94
CA GLU A 293 -33.14 -0.38 -5.99
C GLU A 293 -31.74 -1.00 -5.98
N GLN A 294 -30.81 -0.45 -6.77
CA GLN A 294 -29.41 -0.91 -6.80
C GLN A 294 -28.71 -0.67 -5.45
N ALA A 295 -28.90 0.51 -4.86
CA ALA A 295 -28.31 0.84 -3.57
C ALA A 295 -28.84 -0.08 -2.46
N ASP A 296 -30.15 -0.34 -2.42
CA ASP A 296 -30.77 -1.21 -1.43
C ASP A 296 -30.28 -2.66 -1.56
N GLU A 297 -30.12 -3.17 -2.78
CA GLU A 297 -29.54 -4.50 -3.03
C GLU A 297 -28.11 -4.63 -2.48
N ILE A 298 -27.25 -3.65 -2.78
CA ILE A 298 -25.84 -3.63 -2.35
C ILE A 298 -25.73 -3.54 -0.82
N LEU A 299 -26.53 -2.65 -0.22
CA LEU A 299 -26.51 -2.44 1.24
C LEU A 299 -27.11 -3.63 1.99
N ALA A 300 -28.12 -4.30 1.44
CA ALA A 300 -28.70 -5.51 2.03
C ALA A 300 -27.70 -6.68 2.05
N ALA A 301 -26.92 -6.86 0.97
CA ALA A 301 -25.86 -7.88 0.92
C ALA A 301 -24.76 -7.65 1.96
N SER A 302 -24.53 -6.39 2.35
CA SER A 302 -23.51 -5.99 3.32
C SER A 302 -24.01 -5.97 4.77
N ALA A 303 -25.32 -6.11 4.99
CA ALA A 303 -25.89 -6.13 6.34
C ALA A 303 -25.63 -7.50 6.99
N PRO A 304 -25.10 -7.56 8.23
CA PRO A 304 -25.08 -8.82 8.96
C PRO A 304 -26.53 -9.29 9.08
N ASN A 305 -26.80 -10.52 8.61
CA ASN A 305 -28.10 -11.16 8.62
C ASN A 305 -28.74 -10.91 10.00
N ARG A 306 -29.66 -9.94 10.09
CA ARG A 306 -30.47 -9.78 11.29
C ARG A 306 -31.31 -11.03 11.32
N VAL A 307 -30.90 -12.02 12.10
CA VAL A 307 -31.75 -13.13 12.50
C VAL A 307 -33.07 -12.51 12.86
N ARG A 308 -34.06 -12.76 12.01
CA ARG A 308 -35.42 -12.27 12.13
C ARG A 308 -35.91 -12.86 13.44
N ARG A 309 -35.80 -12.10 14.54
CA ARG A 309 -36.45 -12.47 15.81
C ARG A 309 -37.95 -12.39 15.54
N SER A 310 -38.50 -13.51 15.07
CA SER A 310 -39.92 -13.76 15.02
C SER A 310 -40.47 -13.55 16.43
N ALA A 311 -41.54 -12.80 16.54
CA ALA A 311 -42.25 -12.53 17.78
C ALA A 311 -43.01 -13.76 18.34
N SER A 312 -42.47 -14.97 18.13
CA SER A 312 -43.03 -16.24 18.63
C SER A 312 -42.20 -16.92 19.72
N ASP A 313 -40.99 -16.43 20.06
CA ASP A 313 -40.13 -17.07 21.08
C ASP A 313 -40.31 -16.49 22.50
N ARG A 314 -41.55 -16.20 22.91
CA ARG A 314 -41.89 -15.93 24.33
C ARG A 314 -42.36 -17.18 25.09
N THR A 315 -42.44 -18.34 24.43
CA THR A 315 -42.93 -19.60 25.02
C THR A 315 -41.89 -20.71 25.12
N LEU A 316 -40.61 -20.45 24.80
CA LEU A 316 -39.51 -21.41 24.90
C LEU A 316 -38.42 -21.02 25.92
N LEU A 317 -38.78 -20.19 26.91
CA LEU A 317 -37.87 -19.78 28.01
C LEU A 317 -38.29 -20.30 29.39
N VAL A 318 -39.25 -21.22 29.48
CA VAL A 318 -39.67 -21.83 30.76
C VAL A 318 -39.33 -23.34 30.87
N HIS A 319 -38.79 -23.98 29.83
CA HIS A 319 -38.55 -25.43 29.86
C HIS A 319 -37.08 -25.89 29.84
N ASN A 320 -36.10 -24.99 30.05
CA ASN A 320 -34.67 -25.38 30.05
C ASN A 320 -33.95 -25.28 31.40
N TRP A 321 -34.65 -24.89 32.48
CA TRP A 321 -34.08 -24.88 33.84
C TRP A 321 -34.25 -26.23 34.57
N MET A 322 -35.10 -27.14 34.09
CA MET A 322 -35.30 -28.46 34.70
C MET A 322 -34.37 -29.55 34.13
N VAL A 323 -33.82 -29.38 32.93
CA VAL A 323 -32.92 -30.38 32.31
C VAL A 323 -31.45 -30.17 32.71
N GLN A 324 -31.04 -28.93 33.02
CA GLN A 324 -29.68 -28.60 33.47
C GLN A 324 -29.42 -28.98 34.95
N GLY A 325 -30.45 -29.17 35.77
CA GLY A 325 -30.32 -29.64 37.16
C GLY A 325 -30.11 -31.15 37.30
N ALA A 326 -30.53 -31.96 36.32
CA ALA A 326 -30.44 -33.42 36.39
C ALA A 326 -29.07 -33.97 35.94
N LEU A 327 -28.33 -33.23 35.12
CA LEU A 327 -27.01 -33.65 34.62
C LEU A 327 -25.88 -33.41 35.65
N PHE A 328 -26.05 -32.47 36.58
CA PHE A 328 -25.06 -32.15 37.61
C PHE A 328 -25.06 -33.14 38.80
N ALA A 329 -26.15 -33.91 38.98
CA ALA A 329 -26.26 -34.91 40.04
C ALA A 329 -25.67 -36.28 39.66
N ALA A 330 -25.44 -36.57 38.38
CA ALA A 330 -24.93 -37.86 37.91
C ALA A 330 -23.39 -37.97 37.90
N ILE A 331 -22.67 -36.84 37.93
CA ILE A 331 -21.20 -36.82 37.86
C ILE A 331 -20.53 -36.86 39.25
N LEU A 332 -21.28 -36.58 40.34
CA LEU A 332 -20.78 -36.65 41.72
C LEU A 332 -21.03 -38.01 42.42
N GLY A 333 -21.66 -38.98 41.75
CA GLY A 333 -22.00 -40.30 42.31
C GLY A 333 -21.13 -41.48 41.84
N GLY A 334 -20.19 -41.28 40.91
CA GLY A 334 -19.50 -42.37 40.20
C GLY A 334 -17.98 -42.38 40.29
N GLY A 335 -17.37 -41.69 41.24
CA GLY A 335 -15.91 -41.62 41.41
C GLY A 335 -15.41 -42.56 42.51
N GLY A 336 -15.24 -43.84 42.19
CA GLY A 336 -14.62 -44.81 43.12
C GLY A 336 -13.95 -45.96 42.37
N ALA A 337 -12.65 -46.11 42.60
CA ALA A 337 -11.74 -47.15 42.12
C ALA A 337 -11.14 -46.95 40.70
N ILE A 338 -9.86 -46.58 40.63
CA ILE A 338 -8.72 -47.51 40.48
C ILE A 338 -7.43 -46.68 40.53
N GLN A 339 -6.50 -47.13 41.38
CA GLN A 339 -5.15 -46.61 41.54
C GLN A 339 -4.15 -47.69 41.10
N ALA A 340 -2.95 -47.25 40.70
CA ALA A 340 -1.70 -47.99 40.43
C ALA A 340 -1.48 -48.47 38.99
N PHE A 341 -0.40 -48.04 38.33
CA PHE A 341 0.91 -48.71 38.34
C PHE A 341 1.94 -48.01 37.40
N SER A 342 3.06 -47.56 37.97
CA SER A 342 4.46 -47.65 37.47
C SER A 342 4.89 -47.13 36.08
N GLY A 343 5.64 -46.02 36.09
CA GLY A 343 7.11 -45.95 35.89
C GLY A 343 7.80 -46.46 34.60
N ARG A 344 8.65 -45.56 34.05
CA ARG A 344 9.95 -45.77 33.34
C ARG A 344 9.94 -46.25 31.87
N LEU A 345 10.40 -45.40 30.93
CA LEU A 345 11.73 -45.42 30.28
C LEU A 345 11.81 -44.48 29.05
N ALA A 346 13.04 -44.12 28.70
CA ALA A 346 13.48 -43.14 27.72
C ALA A 346 13.21 -43.50 26.24
N GLY A 347 13.26 -42.48 25.37
CA GLY A 347 13.41 -42.63 23.92
C GLY A 347 13.10 -41.34 23.14
N ASP A 348 14.13 -40.71 22.61
CA ASP A 348 14.13 -39.67 21.55
C ASP A 348 14.60 -40.36 20.23
N PRO A 349 14.49 -39.82 19.00
CA PRO A 349 13.69 -38.71 18.44
C PRO A 349 12.85 -39.17 17.20
N ASP A 350 12.13 -38.21 16.63
CA ASP A 350 11.51 -38.22 15.29
C ASP A 350 10.35 -39.19 15.05
N GLN A 351 9.12 -38.66 15.13
CA GLN A 351 8.06 -38.97 14.18
C GLN A 351 6.97 -37.86 14.16
N PHE A 352 6.97 -37.15 13.04
CA PHE A 352 5.83 -36.50 12.38
C PHE A 352 5.10 -35.30 13.02
N ALA A 353 4.82 -34.40 12.09
CA ALA A 353 3.61 -33.60 11.94
C ALA A 353 3.66 -32.17 12.49
N ALA A 354 3.60 -31.26 11.53
CA ALA A 354 3.19 -29.88 11.71
C ALA A 354 1.82 -29.80 12.41
N GLU A 355 1.76 -29.04 13.49
CA GLU A 355 0.54 -28.34 13.89
C GLU A 355 0.90 -26.88 14.12
N SER A 356 0.36 -26.02 13.25
CA SER A 356 0.27 -24.58 13.46
C SER A 356 -0.64 -24.32 14.67
N GLY A 357 -0.06 -24.31 15.86
CA GLY A 357 -0.73 -23.87 17.08
C GLY A 357 -0.80 -22.34 17.10
N ALA A 358 -2.00 -21.79 17.35
CA ALA A 358 -2.14 -20.40 17.75
C ALA A 358 -1.18 -20.09 18.92
N PRO A 359 -0.57 -18.89 19.00
CA PRO A 359 0.44 -18.61 20.00
C PRO A 359 -0.14 -18.81 21.40
N VAL A 360 0.33 -19.86 22.07
CA VAL A 360 0.02 -20.12 23.48
C VAL A 360 0.71 -19.00 24.26
N VAL A 361 -0.07 -18.00 24.67
CA VAL A 361 0.43 -16.95 25.55
C VAL A 361 0.79 -17.60 26.88
N PRO A 362 2.06 -17.59 27.31
CA PRO A 362 2.43 -18.23 28.57
C PRO A 362 1.71 -17.54 29.73
N GLN A 363 1.23 -18.31 30.71
CA GLN A 363 0.46 -17.81 31.87
C GLN A 363 1.22 -16.77 32.70
N ARG A 364 2.53 -16.68 32.49
CA ARG A 364 3.46 -15.67 33.00
C ARG A 364 4.27 -15.21 31.79
N ALA A 365 4.03 -14.00 31.30
CA ALA A 365 4.70 -13.47 30.12
C ALA A 365 5.30 -12.09 30.40
N GLY A 366 6.52 -11.86 29.93
CA GLY A 366 7.02 -10.50 29.68
C GLY A 366 6.80 -10.12 28.22
N TYR A 367 7.00 -8.84 27.89
CA TYR A 367 6.72 -8.31 26.57
C TYR A 367 7.93 -7.57 26.00
N LEU A 368 8.27 -7.84 24.75
CA LEU A 368 9.21 -7.03 23.98
C LEU A 368 8.48 -6.14 22.99
N ARG A 369 8.95 -4.90 22.85
CA ARG A 369 8.56 -3.96 21.80
C ARG A 369 9.79 -3.54 21.04
N PHE A 370 9.69 -3.45 19.72
CA PHE A 370 10.83 -3.10 18.85
C PHE A 370 10.61 -1.75 18.18
N VAL A 371 11.64 -0.90 18.26
CA VAL A 371 11.84 0.30 17.47
C VAL A 371 13.20 0.12 16.82
N VAL A 372 13.23 -0.12 15.51
CA VAL A 372 14.48 -0.35 14.79
C VAL A 372 14.49 0.51 13.55
N ASP A 373 15.57 1.27 13.36
CA ASP A 373 15.76 2.17 12.23
C ASP A 373 17.09 1.86 11.51
N PRO A 374 17.09 1.53 10.20
CA PRO A 374 15.95 1.13 9.37
C PRO A 374 15.29 -0.17 9.83
N TRP A 375 14.22 -0.60 9.14
CA TRP A 375 13.48 -1.82 9.43
C TRP A 375 14.35 -3.08 9.59
N ALA A 376 13.88 -4.10 10.30
CA ALA A 376 14.59 -5.36 10.51
C ALA A 376 13.62 -6.54 10.66
N GLU A 377 13.98 -7.70 10.13
CA GLU A 377 13.38 -8.98 10.51
C GLU A 377 13.87 -9.36 11.91
N VAL A 378 12.93 -9.64 12.81
CA VAL A 378 13.18 -9.95 14.20
C VAL A 378 13.06 -11.45 14.42
N TYR A 379 14.16 -12.06 14.83
CA TYR A 379 14.23 -13.46 15.21
C TYR A 379 14.46 -13.58 16.71
N ILE A 380 13.70 -14.44 17.39
CA ILE A 380 13.86 -14.72 18.81
C ILE A 380 14.02 -16.23 18.97
N ASP A 381 15.10 -16.64 19.64
CA ASP A 381 15.50 -18.05 19.81
C ASP A 381 15.54 -18.82 18.47
N GLY A 382 15.93 -18.12 17.41
CA GLY A 382 16.04 -18.67 16.05
C GLY A 382 14.74 -18.71 15.25
N GLN A 383 13.60 -18.34 15.83
CA GLN A 383 12.31 -18.26 15.12
C GLN A 383 12.03 -16.83 14.66
N HIS A 384 11.58 -16.66 13.41
CA HIS A 384 11.09 -15.37 12.93
C HIS A 384 9.79 -15.03 13.66
N VAL A 385 9.73 -13.83 14.24
CA VAL A 385 8.58 -13.40 15.06
C VAL A 385 7.83 -12.25 14.40
N LEU A 386 8.53 -11.24 13.88
CA LEU A 386 7.94 -10.10 13.17
C LEU A 386 8.97 -9.39 12.28
N THR A 387 8.54 -8.38 11.55
CA THR A 387 9.40 -7.41 10.85
C THR A 387 9.06 -6.00 11.33
N THR A 388 10.06 -5.20 11.70
CA THR A 388 9.86 -3.80 12.14
C THR A 388 9.69 -2.88 10.92
N PRO A 389 9.16 -1.64 11.05
CA PRO A 389 8.46 -1.12 12.22
C PRO A 389 7.15 -1.89 12.46
N SER A 390 6.93 -2.33 13.71
CA SER A 390 5.69 -2.99 14.12
C SER A 390 5.24 -2.47 15.48
N ALA A 391 3.94 -2.23 15.62
CA ALA A 391 3.33 -1.83 16.90
C ALA A 391 3.04 -3.04 17.81
N GLN A 392 3.25 -4.27 17.32
CA GLN A 392 2.96 -5.50 18.03
C GLN A 392 3.95 -5.71 19.18
N ARG A 393 3.44 -6.07 20.36
CA ARG A 393 4.25 -6.56 21.47
C ARG A 393 4.41 -8.06 21.36
N ILE A 394 5.61 -8.56 21.59
CA ILE A 394 5.89 -10.00 21.58
C ILE A 394 5.89 -10.50 23.01
N ALA A 395 4.96 -11.42 23.32
CA ALA A 395 4.90 -12.09 24.61
C ALA A 395 5.92 -13.24 24.64
N LEU A 396 6.78 -13.25 25.65
CA LEU A 396 7.79 -14.29 25.87
C LEU A 396 7.73 -14.80 27.30
N ALA A 397 8.19 -16.03 27.53
CA ALA A 397 8.36 -16.55 28.87
C ALA A 397 9.43 -15.72 29.62
N PRO A 398 9.31 -15.52 30.95
CA PRO A 398 10.37 -14.89 31.72
C PRO A 398 11.66 -15.69 31.63
N GLY A 399 12.78 -15.00 31.41
CA GLY A 399 14.09 -15.62 31.27
C GLY A 399 14.89 -15.07 30.10
N ARG A 400 15.78 -15.90 29.59
CA ARG A 400 16.87 -15.53 28.68
C ARG A 400 16.51 -15.88 27.25
N HIS A 401 16.50 -14.88 26.38
CA HIS A 401 16.17 -15.03 24.96
C HIS A 401 17.28 -14.50 24.06
N PHE A 402 17.51 -15.16 22.94
CA PHE A 402 18.46 -14.72 21.93
C PHE A 402 17.74 -13.94 20.82
N LEU A 403 18.09 -12.67 20.67
CA LEU A 403 17.52 -11.76 19.68
C LEU A 403 18.48 -11.60 18.50
N ARG A 404 17.95 -11.74 17.28
CA ARG A 404 18.63 -11.39 16.03
C ARG A 404 17.77 -10.41 15.24
N LEU A 405 18.34 -9.25 14.90
CA LEU A 405 17.76 -8.25 14.02
C LEU A 405 18.50 -8.33 12.68
N HIS A 406 17.79 -8.70 11.62
CA HIS A 406 18.38 -8.87 10.29
C HIS A 406 17.79 -7.87 9.30
N ASN A 407 18.64 -7.17 8.55
CA ASN A 407 18.24 -6.38 7.39
C ASN A 407 19.18 -6.73 6.22
N PRO A 408 18.68 -6.92 4.99
CA PRO A 408 19.51 -7.27 3.83
C PRO A 408 20.52 -6.21 3.37
N TYR A 409 20.43 -4.97 3.84
CA TYR A 409 21.29 -3.84 3.43
C TYR A 409 22.12 -3.25 4.58
N PHE A 410 21.88 -3.70 5.82
CA PHE A 410 22.50 -3.15 7.02
C PHE A 410 23.04 -4.28 7.88
N ARG A 411 24.08 -3.99 8.66
CA ARG A 411 24.68 -5.00 9.53
C ARG A 411 23.67 -5.42 10.61
N GLY A 412 23.33 -6.71 10.61
CA GLY A 412 22.43 -7.27 11.62
C GLY A 412 23.02 -7.23 13.04
N ILE A 413 22.14 -7.22 14.04
CA ILE A 413 22.49 -7.21 15.46
C ILE A 413 22.04 -8.52 16.10
N ASP A 414 22.99 -9.22 16.72
CA ASP A 414 22.74 -10.41 17.52
C ASP A 414 23.02 -10.07 19.00
N ARG A 415 22.04 -10.25 19.89
CA ARG A 415 22.21 -9.99 21.33
C ARG A 415 21.33 -10.86 22.20
N GLU A 416 21.75 -11.03 23.44
CA GLU A 416 20.95 -11.67 24.48
C GLU A 416 20.07 -10.63 25.19
N VAL A 417 18.83 -11.02 25.48
CA VAL A 417 17.84 -10.17 26.18
C VAL A 417 17.25 -10.97 27.34
N TRP A 418 17.15 -10.35 28.50
CA TRP A 418 16.49 -10.91 29.67
C TRP A 418 15.09 -10.32 29.81
N VAL A 419 14.07 -11.19 29.84
CA VAL A 419 12.65 -10.82 29.91
C VAL A 419 12.12 -11.11 31.32
N GLU A 420 11.53 -10.10 31.95
CA GLU A 420 10.88 -10.24 33.27
C GLU A 420 9.36 -10.40 33.15
N GLU A 421 8.74 -11.10 34.11
CA GLU A 421 7.29 -11.33 34.14
C GLU A 421 6.52 -10.02 34.27
N GLY A 422 5.61 -9.73 33.32
CA GLY A 422 4.73 -8.56 33.33
C GLY A 422 5.38 -7.25 32.88
N GLU A 423 6.68 -7.22 32.59
CA GLU A 423 7.36 -6.02 32.10
C GLU A 423 7.24 -5.87 30.57
N VAL A 424 7.21 -4.63 30.08
CA VAL A 424 7.35 -4.31 28.66
C VAL A 424 8.71 -3.67 28.43
N GLN A 425 9.64 -4.41 27.84
CA GLN A 425 10.95 -3.90 27.49
C GLN A 425 10.96 -3.37 26.05
N LEU A 426 11.49 -2.15 25.88
CA LEU A 426 11.71 -1.55 24.57
C LEU A 426 13.11 -1.89 24.07
N ILE A 427 13.17 -2.49 22.89
CA ILE A 427 14.40 -2.66 22.10
C ILE A 427 14.42 -1.53 21.08
N ASP A 428 15.29 -0.55 21.31
CA ASP A 428 15.50 0.61 20.45
C ASP A 428 16.91 0.51 19.84
N GLU A 429 17.00 0.24 18.54
CA GLU A 429 18.27 -0.04 17.86
C GLU A 429 18.33 0.69 16.51
N THR A 430 19.53 1.17 16.14
CA THR A 430 19.77 1.76 14.82
C THR A 430 20.75 0.89 14.06
N LEU A 431 20.35 0.34 12.91
CA LEU A 431 21.23 -0.49 12.10
C LEU A 431 22.18 0.39 11.29
N VAL A 432 23.44 -0.03 11.20
CA VAL A 432 24.50 0.69 10.49
C VAL A 432 24.63 0.11 9.08
N GLU A 433 24.74 0.99 8.07
CA GLU A 433 24.98 0.60 6.68
C GLU A 433 26.25 -0.27 6.59
N GLU A 434 26.18 -1.37 5.85
CA GLU A 434 27.40 -2.08 5.46
C GLU A 434 28.14 -1.21 4.43
N GLU A 435 29.36 -0.76 4.76
CA GLU A 435 30.19 -0.08 3.75
C GLU A 435 30.43 -1.03 2.56
N PRO A 436 30.26 -0.57 1.31
CA PRO A 436 30.48 -1.38 0.13
C PRO A 436 31.97 -1.65 -0.03
N GLY A 437 32.45 -2.73 0.59
CA GLY A 437 33.83 -3.19 0.41
C GLY A 437 34.47 -3.84 1.64
N HIS A 438 33.84 -4.83 2.27
CA HIS A 438 34.54 -5.92 2.96
C HIS A 438 33.64 -7.16 2.93
N ALA A 439 33.64 -7.86 1.79
CA ALA A 439 33.26 -9.25 1.78
C ALA A 439 34.27 -10.01 2.66
N THR A 440 33.91 -10.32 3.90
CA THR A 440 34.58 -11.37 4.65
C THR A 440 34.31 -12.67 3.91
N THR A 441 35.23 -12.97 3.00
CA THR A 441 35.35 -14.28 2.36
C THR A 441 35.64 -15.27 3.48
N PRO A 442 34.83 -16.33 3.68
CA PRO A 442 35.28 -17.42 4.54
C PRO A 442 36.55 -17.99 3.90
N ALA A 443 37.63 -18.04 4.68
CA ALA A 443 38.93 -18.54 4.20
C ALA A 443 38.73 -19.89 3.47
N PRO A 444 39.32 -20.08 2.28
CA PRO A 444 39.30 -21.40 1.64
C PRO A 444 39.99 -22.39 2.57
N LEU A 445 39.31 -23.52 2.84
CA LEU A 445 39.95 -24.70 3.40
C LEU A 445 41.07 -25.12 2.44
N ASP A 446 42.31 -24.95 2.88
CA ASP A 446 43.51 -25.44 2.20
C ASP A 446 43.49 -26.98 2.16
N PRO A 447 43.38 -27.64 0.99
CA PRO A 447 43.39 -29.09 0.90
C PRO A 447 44.81 -29.70 0.94
N GLY A 448 45.86 -28.91 1.21
CA GLY A 448 47.23 -29.29 0.92
C GLY A 448 48.29 -28.94 1.96
N ALA A 449 47.97 -28.92 3.26
CA ALA A 449 49.00 -28.81 4.30
C ALA A 449 49.62 -30.18 4.64
N VAL A 450 50.66 -30.56 3.91
CA VAL A 450 51.69 -31.52 4.36
C VAL A 450 52.97 -30.72 4.62
N PRO A 451 53.64 -30.85 5.78
CA PRO A 451 54.83 -30.05 6.06
C PRO A 451 56.05 -30.65 5.36
N ALA A 452 56.77 -29.83 4.58
CA ALA A 452 58.09 -30.18 4.04
C ALA A 452 59.06 -29.00 4.12
N VAL A 453 59.91 -29.04 5.14
CA VAL A 453 61.38 -28.87 5.13
C VAL A 453 62.01 -28.00 4.02
N GLY A 454 62.59 -26.86 4.42
CA GLY A 454 64.02 -26.53 4.24
C GLY A 454 64.54 -25.88 2.95
N ALA A 455 65.37 -24.84 3.18
CA ALA A 455 66.56 -24.41 2.43
C ALA A 455 66.46 -23.32 1.32
N ASP A 456 67.12 -22.20 1.63
CA ASP A 456 68.13 -21.44 0.86
C ASP A 456 67.81 -20.58 -0.38
N GLY A 457 68.44 -19.39 -0.38
CA GLY A 457 68.86 -18.60 -1.54
C GLY A 457 68.14 -17.24 -1.69
N ALA A 458 68.67 -16.13 -1.16
CA ALA A 458 69.58 -15.18 -1.84
C ALA A 458 69.04 -14.73 -3.23
N THR A 459 68.92 -13.44 -3.61
CA THR A 459 69.93 -12.36 -3.53
C THR A 459 69.36 -11.04 -4.10
N ALA A 460 69.90 -9.90 -3.60
CA ALA A 460 70.19 -8.59 -4.25
C ALA A 460 69.06 -7.79 -4.94
N LEU A 461 68.65 -6.60 -4.44
CA LEU A 461 69.29 -5.25 -4.38
C LEU A 461 69.22 -4.40 -5.68
N PRO A 462 69.21 -3.04 -5.57
CA PRO A 462 68.46 -2.11 -6.42
C PRO A 462 69.32 -1.03 -7.12
N SER A 463 68.69 -0.13 -7.88
CA SER A 463 69.25 1.15 -8.36
C SER A 463 68.09 2.10 -8.71
N ALA A 464 67.90 3.26 -8.06
CA ALA A 464 68.58 4.55 -8.32
C ALA A 464 68.30 5.06 -9.77
N SER A 465 67.93 6.30 -10.08
CA SER A 465 68.02 7.60 -9.40
C SER A 465 67.41 8.69 -10.32
N THR A 466 66.84 9.73 -9.70
CA THR A 466 66.88 11.18 -10.05
C THR A 466 66.80 11.67 -11.51
N THR A 467 65.93 12.67 -11.72
CA THR A 467 66.15 14.07 -12.22
C THR A 467 64.78 14.54 -12.73
N GLY A 468 64.30 15.77 -12.59
CA GLY A 468 64.89 17.07 -12.27
C GLY A 468 64.23 18.10 -13.20
N GLY A 469 63.76 19.23 -12.65
CA GLY A 469 63.59 20.49 -13.39
C GLY A 469 62.19 20.87 -13.89
N GLY A 470 61.56 21.84 -13.19
CA GLY A 470 60.89 22.96 -13.86
C GLY A 470 61.93 23.96 -14.40
N PRO A 471 61.59 25.13 -14.99
CA PRO A 471 60.46 26.00 -14.62
C PRO A 471 59.74 26.67 -15.82
N GLY A 472 58.73 27.51 -15.54
CA GLY A 472 58.08 28.40 -16.50
C GLY A 472 56.80 28.99 -15.96
#